data_AF-A0A2A9PRN4-F1
#
_entry.id   AF-A0A2A9PRN4-F1
#
_cell.length_a   1.000
_cell.length_b   1.000
_cell.length_c   1.000
_cell.angle_alpha   90.00
_cell.angle_beta   90.00
_cell.angle_gamma   90.00
#
_symmetry.space_group_name_H-M   'P 1'
#
loop_
_entity.id
_entity.type
_entity.pdbx_description
1 polymer ?
#
loop_
_entity_poly.entity_id
_entity_poly.type
_entity_poly.pdbx_seq_one_letter_code
_entity_poly.pdbx_strand_id
1 'polypeptide(L)'
;MRILTDFAEDAAPDETTGVHALPLDYKPMKDYVQKARDVVAFEREGACVHCGEALESGHGLHALCPLEGCTAMGHLDCWSRHGLAGDGDGNLIPDLCTCVACGGEVRWSDMVRELSLRIRGEKEVTQLLRKRKERKKKTAKADEVDD
;
A
#
# COMPACT_ATOMS: atom_id res chain seq x y z
N MET A 1 -39.37 4.74 -13.16
CA MET A 1 -38.12 4.66 -12.39
C MET A 1 -38.48 4.64 -10.91
N ARG A 2 -38.21 3.55 -10.20
CA ARG A 2 -38.34 3.48 -8.74
C ARG A 2 -36.93 3.61 -8.18
N ILE A 3 -36.68 4.66 -7.41
CA ILE A 3 -35.44 4.82 -6.66
C ILE A 3 -35.61 3.93 -5.42
N LEU A 4 -34.80 2.88 -5.30
CA LEU A 4 -34.72 2.04 -4.10
C LEU A 4 -33.98 2.85 -3.03
N THR A 5 -34.74 3.39 -2.09
CA THR A 5 -34.22 4.01 -0.86
C THR A 5 -34.22 2.99 0.26
N ASP A 6 -33.35 1.98 0.14
CA ASP A 6 -33.09 1.04 1.22
C ASP A 6 -31.85 1.53 1.98
N PHE A 7 -31.94 2.72 2.56
CA PHE A 7 -30.97 3.17 3.57
C PHE A 7 -31.43 2.56 4.89
N ALA A 8 -30.71 1.54 5.36
CA ALA A 8 -31.02 0.85 6.61
C ALA A 8 -31.13 1.84 7.78
N GLU A 9 -32.32 1.95 8.37
CA GLU A 9 -32.51 2.44 9.73
C GLU A 9 -32.22 1.27 10.68
N ASP A 10 -31.03 1.29 11.29
CA ASP A 10 -30.66 0.72 12.61
C ASP A 10 -29.16 0.41 12.64
N ALA A 11 -28.33 1.44 12.52
CA ALA A 11 -26.92 1.36 12.93
C ALA A 11 -26.84 1.71 14.42
N ALA A 12 -26.44 0.74 15.24
CA ALA A 12 -26.06 0.99 16.63
C ALA A 12 -24.96 2.08 16.69
N PRO A 13 -24.95 2.97 17.71
CA PRO A 13 -24.18 4.22 17.71
C PRO A 13 -22.64 4.08 17.73
N ASP A 14 -22.08 2.87 17.59
CA ASP A 14 -20.63 2.61 17.65
C ASP A 14 -20.04 2.01 16.36
N GLU A 15 -20.84 1.72 15.33
CA GLU A 15 -20.30 1.26 14.04
C GLU A 15 -20.18 2.41 13.04
N THR A 16 -18.95 2.79 12.70
CA THR A 16 -18.69 3.69 11.57
C THR A 16 -19.11 2.98 10.28
N THR A 17 -20.20 3.45 9.66
CA THR A 17 -20.76 2.86 8.43
C THR A 17 -20.72 3.85 7.26
N GLY A 18 -21.01 3.35 6.05
CA GLY A 18 -21.07 4.16 4.83
C GLY A 18 -19.76 4.90 4.54
N VAL A 19 -19.85 6.19 4.20
CA VAL A 19 -18.69 7.01 3.86
C VAL A 19 -17.71 7.20 5.02
N HIS A 20 -18.16 7.05 6.26
CA HIS A 20 -17.32 7.20 7.45
C HIS A 20 -16.43 5.99 7.71
N ALA A 21 -16.75 4.84 7.11
CA ALA A 21 -15.92 3.65 7.17
C ALA A 21 -14.76 3.68 6.15
N LEU A 22 -14.79 4.60 5.18
CA LEU A 22 -13.78 4.66 4.13
C LEU A 22 -12.45 5.17 4.70
N PRO A 23 -11.34 4.42 4.53
CA PRO A 23 -10.03 4.89 4.94
C PRO A 23 -9.64 6.10 4.08
N LEU A 24 -9.47 7.25 4.71
CA LEU A 24 -9.07 8.51 4.06
C LEU A 24 -7.54 8.68 3.99
N ASP A 25 -6.79 7.66 4.39
CA ASP A 25 -5.34 7.67 4.45
C ASP A 25 -4.75 6.35 3.90
N TYR A 26 -3.42 6.28 3.89
CA TYR A 26 -2.69 5.11 3.38
C TYR A 26 -2.54 3.98 4.42
N LYS A 27 -3.20 4.03 5.59
CA LYS A 27 -3.10 2.97 6.61
C LYS A 27 -3.36 1.56 6.07
N PRO A 28 -4.34 1.32 5.16
CA PRO A 28 -4.57 -0.03 4.64
C PRO A 28 -3.37 -0.63 3.89
N MET A 29 -2.46 0.21 3.39
CA MET A 29 -1.27 -0.23 2.64
C MET A 29 0.01 -0.20 3.48
N LYS A 30 -0.09 0.08 4.79
CA LYS A 30 1.07 0.32 5.65
C LYS A 30 2.09 -0.82 5.58
N ASP A 31 1.64 -2.06 5.62
CA ASP A 31 2.54 -3.22 5.65
C ASP A 31 3.24 -3.43 4.31
N TYR A 32 2.54 -3.15 3.20
CA TYR A 32 3.13 -3.17 1.87
C TYR A 32 4.18 -2.06 1.69
N VAL A 33 3.88 -0.83 2.12
CA VAL A 33 4.83 0.29 2.07
C VAL A 33 6.04 0.04 2.97
N GLN A 34 5.83 -0.56 4.15
CA GLN A 34 6.92 -0.94 5.05
C GLN A 34 7.81 -2.00 4.40
N LYS A 35 7.23 -3.06 3.84
CA LYS A 35 7.95 -4.11 3.11
C LYS A 35 8.79 -3.52 1.97
N ALA A 36 8.22 -2.62 1.17
CA ALA A 36 8.94 -2.00 0.06
C ALA A 36 10.09 -1.12 0.53
N ARG A 37 9.87 -0.33 1.59
CA ARG A 37 10.93 0.47 2.19
C ARG A 37 12.07 -0.40 2.71
N ASP A 38 11.76 -1.51 3.36
CA ASP A 38 12.78 -2.42 3.88
C ASP A 38 13.59 -3.07 2.74
N VAL A 39 12.95 -3.51 1.66
CA VAL A 39 13.67 -4.07 0.50
C VAL A 39 14.64 -3.05 -0.11
N VAL A 40 14.16 -1.83 -0.38
CA VAL A 40 14.97 -0.79 -1.05
C VAL A 40 16.05 -0.21 -0.12
N ALA A 41 15.77 -0.05 1.18
CA ALA A 41 16.75 0.48 2.13
C ALA A 41 17.96 -0.43 2.34
N PHE A 42 17.83 -1.73 2.04
CA PHE A 42 18.91 -2.70 2.10
C PHE A 42 19.46 -3.10 0.73
N GLU A 43 19.08 -2.38 -0.35
CA GLU A 43 19.51 -2.65 -1.73
C GLU A 43 19.20 -4.10 -2.17
N ARG A 44 18.02 -4.61 -1.79
CA ARG A 44 17.58 -5.98 -2.04
C ARG A 44 16.63 -6.10 -3.23
N GLU A 45 16.64 -5.14 -4.15
CA GLU A 45 15.80 -5.17 -5.35
C GLU A 45 16.13 -6.37 -6.25
N GLY A 46 17.41 -6.75 -6.32
CA GLY A 46 17.85 -7.92 -7.07
C GLY A 46 17.73 -7.75 -8.58
N ALA A 47 17.13 -8.75 -9.25
CA ALA A 47 16.90 -8.73 -10.69
C ALA A 47 15.40 -8.61 -11.00
N CYS A 48 15.09 -8.01 -12.15
CA CYS A 48 13.74 -7.90 -12.65
C CYS A 48 13.16 -9.30 -12.86
N VAL A 49 12.03 -9.59 -12.21
CA VAL A 49 11.38 -10.91 -12.30
C VAL A 49 10.90 -11.29 -13.70
N HIS A 50 10.86 -10.35 -14.64
CA HIS A 50 10.40 -10.58 -16.02
C HIS A 50 11.52 -10.65 -17.05
N CYS A 51 12.51 -9.74 -17.03
CA CYS A 51 13.62 -9.73 -17.99
C CYS A 51 14.94 -10.30 -17.44
N GLY A 52 15.06 -10.49 -16.12
CA GLY A 52 16.27 -11.00 -15.48
C GLY A 52 17.42 -9.99 -15.36
N GLU A 53 17.27 -8.78 -15.87
CA GLU A 53 18.27 -7.71 -15.74
C GLU A 53 18.34 -7.18 -14.30
N ALA A 54 19.52 -6.74 -13.88
CA ALA A 54 19.72 -6.18 -12.54
C ALA A 54 18.92 -4.87 -12.37
N LEU A 55 18.28 -4.73 -11.21
CA LEU A 55 17.56 -3.52 -10.82
C LEU A 55 18.52 -2.61 -10.06
N GLU A 56 19.03 -1.58 -10.72
CA GLU A 56 19.97 -0.64 -10.11
C GLU A 56 19.28 0.24 -9.06
N SER A 57 19.73 0.17 -7.81
CA SER A 57 19.11 0.88 -6.69
C SER A 57 19.13 2.40 -6.92
N GLY A 58 17.99 3.06 -6.70
CA GLY A 58 17.84 4.51 -6.91
C GLY A 58 17.67 4.96 -8.37
N HIS A 59 17.76 4.04 -9.34
CA HIS A 59 17.57 4.33 -10.76
C HIS A 59 16.32 3.63 -11.29
N GLY A 60 15.58 4.30 -12.18
CA GLY A 60 14.39 3.72 -12.83
C GLY A 60 13.15 3.56 -11.93
N LEU A 61 12.12 2.93 -12.48
CA LEU A 61 10.85 2.66 -11.82
C LEU A 61 10.72 1.17 -11.54
N HIS A 62 11.08 0.76 -10.32
CA HIS A 62 11.06 -0.65 -9.91
C HIS A 62 9.83 -0.93 -9.04
N ALA A 63 8.84 -1.62 -9.60
CA ALA A 63 7.62 -1.99 -8.91
C ALA A 63 7.81 -3.30 -8.12
N LEU A 64 7.25 -3.37 -6.91
CA LEU A 64 7.31 -4.51 -5.99
C LEU A 64 5.95 -5.22 -5.96
N CYS A 65 5.92 -6.55 -5.88
CA CYS A 65 4.68 -7.28 -5.63
C CYS A 65 3.99 -6.84 -4.33
N PRO A 66 2.67 -6.55 -4.31
CA PRO A 66 1.95 -6.16 -3.09
C PRO A 66 1.69 -7.30 -2.11
N LEU A 67 1.68 -8.55 -2.58
CA LEU A 67 1.28 -9.69 -1.75
C LEU A 67 2.26 -9.96 -0.61
N GLU A 68 1.74 -10.37 0.53
CA GLU A 68 2.52 -10.62 1.74
C GLU A 68 3.59 -11.70 1.51
N GLY A 69 4.77 -11.52 2.11
CA GLY A 69 5.89 -12.45 1.98
C GLY A 69 6.62 -12.45 0.63
N CYS A 70 6.02 -11.90 -0.44
CA CYS A 70 6.68 -11.80 -1.74
C CYS A 70 7.48 -10.49 -1.85
N THR A 71 8.75 -10.60 -2.23
CA THR A 71 9.65 -9.46 -2.47
C THR A 71 10.06 -9.31 -3.94
N ALA A 72 9.29 -9.91 -4.86
CA ALA A 72 9.55 -9.81 -6.29
C ALA A 72 9.48 -8.36 -6.78
N MET A 73 10.55 -7.89 -7.43
CA MET A 73 10.62 -6.57 -8.05
C MET A 73 10.86 -6.67 -9.56
N GLY A 74 10.48 -5.63 -10.29
CA GLY A 74 10.74 -5.55 -11.72
C GLY A 74 10.56 -4.14 -12.26
N HIS A 75 11.07 -3.89 -13.45
CA HIS A 75 10.79 -2.65 -14.18
C HIS A 75 9.28 -2.48 -14.36
N LEU A 76 8.77 -1.27 -14.15
CA LEU A 76 7.35 -0.95 -14.32
C LEU A 76 6.85 -1.32 -15.73
N ASP A 77 7.67 -1.07 -16.75
CA ASP A 77 7.35 -1.41 -18.15
C ASP A 77 7.23 -2.92 -18.36
N CYS A 78 8.09 -3.72 -17.70
CA CYS A 78 8.02 -5.17 -17.77
C CYS A 78 6.75 -5.69 -17.10
N TRP A 79 6.39 -5.15 -15.93
CA TRP A 79 5.14 -5.48 -15.26
C TRP A 79 3.92 -5.12 -16.12
N SER A 80 3.91 -3.94 -16.75
CA SER A 80 2.82 -3.49 -17.62
C SER A 80 2.64 -4.43 -18.81
N ARG A 81 3.73 -4.72 -19.54
CA ARG A 81 3.70 -5.66 -20.68
C ARG A 81 3.23 -7.05 -20.27
N HIS A 82 3.64 -7.52 -19.09
CA HIS A 82 3.19 -8.83 -18.60
C HIS A 82 1.71 -8.81 -18.19
N GLY A 83 1.23 -7.75 -17.55
CA GLY A 83 -0.19 -7.59 -17.19
C GLY A 83 -1.12 -7.49 -18.39
N LEU A 84 -0.64 -6.88 -19.49
CA LEU A 84 -1.38 -6.75 -20.74
C LEU A 84 -1.22 -7.99 -21.65
N ALA A 85 -0.44 -9.00 -21.25
CA ALA A 85 -0.23 -10.20 -22.06
C ALA A 85 -1.51 -11.06 -22.05
N GLY A 86 -2.35 -10.88 -23.07
CA GLY A 86 -3.66 -11.54 -23.20
C GLY A 86 -4.84 -10.57 -23.26
N ASP A 87 -4.59 -9.29 -23.02
CA ASP A 87 -5.57 -8.24 -23.27
C ASP A 87 -5.71 -7.96 -24.77
N GLY A 88 -6.88 -7.47 -25.18
CA GLY A 88 -7.12 -7.07 -26.57
C GLY A 88 -6.27 -5.87 -26.99
N ASP A 89 -6.06 -5.73 -28.30
CA ASP A 89 -5.33 -4.58 -28.86
C ASP A 89 -5.97 -3.25 -28.42
N GLY A 90 -5.14 -2.34 -27.89
CA GLY A 90 -5.55 -1.00 -27.46
C GLY A 90 -5.55 -0.74 -25.96
N ASN A 91 -5.38 -1.77 -25.12
CA ASN A 91 -5.21 -1.58 -23.68
C ASN A 91 -3.80 -1.08 -23.35
N LEU A 92 -3.71 -0.01 -22.57
CA LEU A 92 -2.44 0.63 -22.17
C LEU A 92 -2.12 0.47 -20.69
N ILE A 93 -3.13 0.19 -19.87
CA ILE A 93 -3.02 0.11 -18.40
C ILE A 93 -3.62 -1.24 -18.00
N PRO A 94 -2.84 -2.14 -17.39
CA PRO A 94 -3.40 -3.36 -16.83
C PRO A 94 -4.33 -3.05 -15.66
N ASP A 95 -5.41 -3.82 -15.51
CA ASP A 95 -6.20 -3.82 -14.28
C ASP A 95 -5.58 -4.75 -13.23
N LEU A 96 -5.22 -5.96 -13.68
CA LEU A 96 -4.64 -7.04 -12.88
C LEU A 96 -3.37 -7.57 -13.55
N CYS A 97 -2.43 -8.05 -12.74
CA CYS A 97 -1.23 -8.76 -13.17
C CYS A 97 -1.09 -10.05 -12.35
N THR A 98 -0.56 -11.12 -12.94
CA THR A 98 -0.11 -12.27 -12.14
C THR A 98 1.37 -12.13 -11.82
N CYS A 99 1.74 -12.24 -10.55
CA CYS A 99 3.16 -12.24 -10.18
C CYS A 99 3.79 -13.58 -10.55
N VAL A 100 4.81 -13.57 -11.42
CA VAL A 100 5.51 -14.80 -11.84
C VAL A 100 6.31 -15.49 -10.73
N ALA A 101 6.59 -14.79 -9.62
CA ALA A 101 7.36 -15.34 -8.51
C ALA A 101 6.50 -16.06 -7.48
N CYS A 102 5.36 -15.48 -7.08
CA CYS A 102 4.46 -16.09 -6.08
C CYS A 102 3.16 -16.66 -6.68
N GLY A 103 2.90 -16.44 -7.96
CA GLY A 103 1.68 -16.88 -8.65
C GLY A 103 0.42 -16.11 -8.28
N GLY A 104 0.51 -15.11 -7.39
CA GLY A 104 -0.66 -14.38 -6.91
C GLY A 104 -1.11 -13.25 -7.83
N GLU A 105 -2.41 -12.96 -7.80
CA GLU A 105 -3.04 -11.85 -8.52
C GLU A 105 -2.73 -10.51 -7.82
N VAL A 106 -2.31 -9.54 -8.62
CA VAL A 106 -1.85 -8.22 -8.20
C VAL A 106 -2.72 -7.17 -8.86
N ARG A 107 -3.31 -6.28 -8.07
CA ARG A 107 -3.98 -5.08 -8.60
C ARG A 107 -2.91 -4.07 -9.03
N TRP A 108 -2.95 -3.69 -10.31
CA TRP A 108 -2.01 -2.70 -10.86
C TRP A 108 -2.03 -1.38 -10.07
N SER A 109 -3.23 -0.94 -9.67
CA SER A 109 -3.43 0.29 -8.90
C SER A 109 -2.68 0.30 -7.57
N ASP A 110 -2.66 -0.83 -6.85
CA ASP A 110 -2.00 -0.91 -5.54
C ASP A 110 -0.48 -0.85 -5.70
N MET A 111 0.03 -1.55 -6.71
CA MET A 111 1.45 -1.58 -7.04
C MET A 111 1.97 -0.20 -7.47
N VAL A 112 1.26 0.49 -8.37
CA VAL A 112 1.64 1.85 -8.81
C VAL A 112 1.45 2.88 -7.70
N ARG A 113 0.47 2.70 -6.82
CA ARG A 113 0.26 3.60 -5.67
C ARG A 113 1.40 3.50 -4.67
N GLU A 114 1.89 2.31 -4.33
CA GLU A 114 3.11 2.14 -3.51
C GLU A 114 4.31 2.77 -4.19
N LEU A 115 4.56 2.43 -5.46
CA LEU A 115 5.70 2.96 -6.22
C LEU A 115 5.71 4.49 -6.22
N SER A 116 4.54 5.10 -6.43
CA SER A 116 4.38 6.56 -6.41
C SER A 116 4.67 7.16 -5.03
N LEU A 117 4.19 6.51 -3.96
CA LEU A 117 4.49 6.92 -2.59
C LEU A 117 5.98 6.84 -2.28
N ARG A 118 6.65 5.75 -2.68
CA ARG A 118 8.07 5.57 -2.41
C ARG A 118 8.95 6.56 -3.16
N ILE A 119 8.60 6.91 -4.40
CA ILE A 119 9.44 7.81 -5.22
C ILE A 119 9.18 9.28 -4.89
N ARG A 120 7.92 9.65 -4.61
CA ARG A 120 7.51 11.07 -4.54
C ARG A 120 6.91 11.47 -3.19
N GLY A 121 6.50 10.51 -2.36
CA GLY A 121 5.74 10.70 -1.13
C GLY A 121 6.53 10.38 0.14
N GLU A 122 7.83 10.72 0.19
CA GLU A 122 8.68 10.38 1.34
C GLU A 122 8.14 10.92 2.67
N LYS A 123 7.48 12.09 2.66
CA LYS A 123 6.85 12.65 3.86
C LYS A 123 5.68 11.80 4.34
N GLU A 124 4.83 11.36 3.42
CA GLU A 124 3.68 10.50 3.64
C GLU A 124 4.13 9.12 4.13
N VAL A 125 5.14 8.53 3.50
CA VAL A 125 5.75 7.25 3.90
C VAL A 125 6.33 7.35 5.31
N THR A 126 7.13 8.38 5.57
CA THR A 126 7.68 8.61 6.91
C THR A 126 6.56 8.79 7.94
N GLN A 127 5.49 9.52 7.63
CA GLN A 127 4.36 9.68 8.54
C GLN A 127 3.61 8.36 8.79
N LEU A 128 3.34 7.60 7.73
CA LEU A 128 2.63 6.32 7.76
C LEU A 128 3.37 5.29 8.63
N LEU A 129 4.70 5.30 8.56
CA LEU A 129 5.56 4.31 9.22
C LEU A 129 6.10 4.78 10.58
N ARG A 130 5.74 5.98 11.04
CA ARG A 130 6.08 6.45 12.39
C ARG A 130 5.42 5.56 13.46
N LYS A 131 6.23 5.09 14.42
CA LYS A 131 5.71 4.45 15.64
C LYS A 131 4.91 5.47 16.45
N ARG A 132 3.71 5.11 16.89
CA ARG A 132 2.88 5.98 17.75
C ARG A 132 3.59 6.13 19.10
N LYS A 133 3.95 7.37 19.47
CA LYS A 133 4.50 7.64 20.82
C LYS A 133 3.40 7.38 21.85
N GLU A 134 3.65 6.51 22.81
CA GLU A 134 2.77 6.32 23.96
C GLU A 134 2.67 7.65 24.72
N ARG A 135 1.44 8.19 24.84
CA ARG A 135 1.19 9.35 25.70
C ARG A 135 1.33 8.87 27.14
N LYS A 136 2.41 9.25 27.81
CA LYS A 136 2.56 9.09 29.26
C LYS A 136 1.38 9.80 29.94
N LYS A 137 0.46 9.03 30.54
CA LYS A 137 -0.65 9.55 31.33
C LYS A 137 -0.04 10.33 32.50
N LYS A 138 -0.15 11.66 32.51
CA LYS A 138 0.21 12.47 33.68
C LYS A 138 -0.80 12.12 34.78
N THR A 139 -0.40 11.29 35.72
CA THR A 139 -1.13 11.13 36.98
C THR A 139 -1.02 12.44 37.74
N ALA A 140 -2.11 13.19 37.85
CA ALA A 140 -2.20 14.32 38.75
C ALA A 140 -2.11 13.78 40.18
N LYS A 141 -1.01 14.06 40.88
CA LYS A 141 -0.97 14.00 42.34
C LYS A 141 -1.79 15.20 42.84
N ALA A 142 -2.87 14.93 43.57
CA ALA A 142 -3.45 15.90 44.47
C ALA A 142 -2.54 15.94 45.71
N ASP A 143 -2.00 17.11 46.02
CA ASP A 143 -1.43 17.41 47.32
C ASP A 143 -2.60 17.54 48.31
N GLU A 144 -2.60 16.69 49.34
CA GLU A 144 -3.46 16.80 50.52
C GLU A 144 -2.58 17.38 51.64
N VAL A 145 -2.90 18.61 52.03
CA VAL A 145 -2.41 19.26 53.26
C VAL A 145 -3.54 19.13 54.28
N ASP A 146 -3.28 18.47 55.40
CA ASP A 146 -4.14 18.49 56.59
C ASP A 146 -3.23 18.60 57.85
N ASP A 147 -3.47 19.71 58.56
CA ASP A 147 -3.11 20.15 59.93
C ASP A 147 -1.71 19.86 60.53
#